data_AF-A0A1G4ME13-F1
#
_entry.id   AF-A0A1G4ME13-F1
#
_cell.length_a   1.000
_cell.length_b   1.000
_cell.length_c   1.000
_cell.angle_alpha   90.00
_cell.angle_beta   90.00
_cell.angle_gamma   90.00
#
_symmetry.space_group_name_H-M   'P 1'
#
loop_
_entity.id
_entity.type
_entity.pdbx_description
1 polymer ?
#
loop_
_entity_poly.entity_id
_entity_poly.type
_entity_poly.pdbx_seq_one_letter_code
_entity_poly.pdbx_strand_id
1 'polypeptide(L)'
;MIKSLPSFAYLLAFVLNLALGADSGNNTNTPAIEVIGNKFFFSNNGSQFYMRGVAYQADTANSTSDETINDPLANYDNCKRDLPYLQELQTNVIRVYALNTSLDHTDCMTALADAGIYVIADLSEPSLSINRDSPSWDLDLYNRYTEVVDALHNYTNVLGFFAGNEVSNNASNTDASPFVKAAIRDVKKYISDKGYRSIPVGYSTNDDEDTRVPMADYFACGDQDVKADFYGINMYEWCGSSSFTASGYADRTKEFSNLSIPAFFSEYGCNEVQPRKFEEVSALYSDNMTSVWSGGIVYMYFEEANNYGLVSVDGSKVSTLSDFNYLKSELASISPSSANSASYTASTTSLSCPATGQYWKAATALPPTPEKNVCDCIKSSLTCVLSDDVDDDDYGDLYSYLCDKIDCGDISVNGTTGSYGTYSFCDDETKLSFLLNKYYESQNKASSACSFSGSASLASASSASSCGTVLSSASASASSVSASASGNASGSASGSGSSSSSSSTSSSSGKSNSAGLTSQPISTSSVILASVFVCFVTMGLGSVML
;
A
#
# COMPACT_ATOMS: atom_id res chain seq x y z
N MET A 1 32.59 -68.77 26.85
CA MET A 1 33.32 -67.70 26.13
C MET A 1 32.24 -66.88 25.40
N ILE A 2 32.04 -65.59 25.66
CA ILE A 2 32.79 -64.45 25.04
C ILE A 2 32.72 -64.60 23.51
N LYS A 3 32.15 -63.72 22.65
CA LYS A 3 31.51 -62.37 22.69
C LYS A 3 30.73 -62.17 21.36
N SER A 4 29.90 -61.15 21.06
CA SER A 4 28.91 -60.34 21.81
C SER A 4 28.35 -59.22 20.88
N LEU A 5 27.04 -59.15 20.60
CA LEU A 5 26.39 -58.04 19.85
C LEU A 5 24.91 -57.88 20.27
N PRO A 6 24.38 -56.66 20.50
CA PRO A 6 23.04 -56.44 21.06
C PRO A 6 21.95 -56.18 20.00
N SER A 7 20.70 -56.42 20.37
CA SER A 7 19.52 -56.13 19.55
C SER A 7 19.29 -54.64 19.34
N PHE A 8 18.95 -54.24 18.10
CA PHE A 8 18.30 -52.96 17.82
C PHE A 8 16.87 -52.98 18.37
N ALA A 9 16.55 -52.04 19.26
CA ALA A 9 15.18 -51.67 19.60
C ALA A 9 14.87 -50.31 18.97
N TYR A 10 13.87 -50.26 18.08
CA TYR A 10 13.38 -49.01 17.52
C TYR A 10 12.69 -48.19 18.62
N LEU A 11 13.23 -47.01 18.93
CA LEU A 11 12.50 -45.97 19.66
C LEU A 11 12.11 -44.88 18.66
N LEU A 12 10.82 -44.79 18.35
CA LEU A 12 10.28 -43.79 17.43
C LEU A 12 10.13 -42.45 18.18
N ALA A 13 11.17 -41.61 18.14
CA ALA A 13 11.12 -40.28 18.72
C ALA A 13 10.38 -39.31 17.76
N PHE A 14 9.10 -39.07 18.04
CA PHE A 14 8.31 -38.04 17.36
C PHE A 14 8.77 -36.66 17.88
N VAL A 15 9.72 -36.02 17.18
CA VAL A 15 10.15 -34.65 17.51
C VAL A 15 9.11 -33.67 16.96
N LEU A 16 8.13 -33.35 17.80
CA LEU A 16 7.17 -32.29 17.52
C LEU A 16 7.87 -30.94 17.78
N ASN A 17 8.44 -30.35 16.72
CA ASN A 17 8.95 -28.98 16.77
C ASN A 17 7.78 -28.00 16.87
N LEU A 18 7.24 -27.80 18.08
CA LEU A 18 6.61 -26.53 18.42
C LEU A 18 7.72 -25.49 18.52
N ALA A 19 7.94 -24.77 17.43
CA ALA A 19 8.60 -23.48 17.47
C ALA A 19 7.66 -22.48 18.16
N LEU A 20 7.57 -22.55 19.49
CA LEU A 20 7.15 -21.42 20.29
C LEU A 20 8.25 -20.37 20.19
N GLY A 21 8.11 -19.48 19.20
CA GLY A 21 8.87 -18.24 19.17
C GLY A 21 8.66 -17.53 20.50
N ALA A 22 9.75 -17.07 21.12
CA ALA A 22 9.67 -16.31 22.35
C ALA A 22 9.06 -14.93 22.01
N ASP A 23 7.76 -14.79 22.24
CA ASP A 23 7.06 -13.51 22.16
C ASP A 23 7.56 -12.60 23.28
N SER A 24 8.60 -11.83 22.97
CA SER A 24 9.18 -10.80 23.84
C SER A 24 8.51 -9.43 23.64
N GLY A 25 7.21 -9.40 23.30
CA GLY A 25 6.41 -8.19 23.15
C GLY A 25 5.03 -8.26 23.83
N ASN A 26 4.84 -9.20 24.76
CA ASN A 26 3.53 -9.59 25.29
C ASN A 26 2.90 -8.56 26.27
N ASN A 27 2.49 -7.39 25.76
CA ASN A 27 1.49 -6.56 26.43
C ASN A 27 0.10 -7.21 26.22
N THR A 28 -0.30 -8.04 27.18
CA THR A 28 -1.53 -8.85 27.14
C THR A 28 -2.82 -8.05 26.97
N ASN A 29 -2.77 -6.72 27.14
CA ASN A 29 -3.93 -5.85 27.03
C ASN A 29 -4.27 -5.47 25.57
N THR A 30 -3.27 -5.47 24.67
CA THR A 30 -3.40 -4.98 23.29
C THR A 30 -2.81 -6.00 22.31
N PRO A 31 -3.59 -7.05 21.98
CA PRO A 31 -3.17 -8.14 21.11
C PRO A 31 -3.04 -7.67 19.65
N ALA A 32 -2.20 -8.31 18.85
CA ALA A 32 -2.08 -7.94 17.44
C ALA A 32 -3.41 -8.06 16.68
N ILE A 33 -3.61 -7.21 15.68
CA ILE A 33 -4.74 -7.32 14.74
C ILE A 33 -4.30 -8.11 13.50
N GLU A 34 -5.19 -8.98 13.03
CA GLU A 34 -5.01 -9.84 11.86
C GLU A 34 -5.98 -9.46 10.75
N VAL A 35 -5.56 -9.62 9.49
CA VAL A 35 -6.42 -9.48 8.31
C VAL A 35 -6.93 -10.85 7.90
N ILE A 36 -8.25 -11.03 7.82
CA ILE A 36 -8.88 -12.24 7.29
C ILE A 36 -9.96 -11.83 6.29
N GLY A 37 -9.71 -12.09 5.00
CA GLY A 37 -10.56 -11.58 3.93
C GLY A 37 -10.65 -10.06 3.96
N ASN A 38 -11.86 -9.52 3.91
CA ASN A 38 -12.09 -8.07 3.92
C ASN A 38 -12.37 -7.48 5.31
N LYS A 39 -11.90 -8.13 6.39
CA LYS A 39 -12.11 -7.67 7.78
C LYS A 39 -10.87 -7.84 8.65
N PHE A 40 -10.75 -6.96 9.63
CA PHE A 40 -9.76 -7.02 10.70
C PHE A 40 -10.32 -7.77 11.92
N PHE A 41 -9.48 -8.54 12.62
CA PHE A 41 -9.85 -9.30 13.81
C PHE A 41 -8.76 -9.23 14.89
N PHE A 42 -9.14 -9.26 16.17
CA PHE A 42 -8.17 -9.42 17.26
C PHE A 42 -7.61 -10.86 17.29
N SER A 43 -6.29 -11.03 17.19
CA SER A 43 -5.61 -12.35 17.19
C SER A 43 -5.94 -13.25 18.39
N ASN A 44 -6.23 -12.67 19.57
CA ASN A 44 -6.42 -13.44 20.81
C ASN A 44 -7.83 -14.04 20.99
N ASN A 45 -8.86 -13.49 20.33
CA ASN A 45 -10.25 -13.89 20.55
C ASN A 45 -11.11 -13.93 19.26
N GLY A 46 -10.57 -13.46 18.14
CA GLY A 46 -11.21 -13.47 16.84
C GLY A 46 -12.40 -12.52 16.66
N SER A 47 -12.69 -11.61 17.58
CA SER A 47 -13.76 -10.62 17.36
C SER A 47 -13.33 -9.56 16.34
N GLN A 48 -14.27 -9.06 15.56
CA GLN A 48 -13.99 -8.08 14.50
C GLN A 48 -13.56 -6.74 15.09
N PHE A 49 -12.45 -6.22 14.57
CA PHE A 49 -11.91 -4.91 14.90
C PHE A 49 -12.52 -3.84 13.97
N TYR A 50 -13.02 -2.76 14.56
CA TYR A 50 -13.41 -1.54 13.84
C TYR A 50 -12.52 -0.39 14.30
N MET A 51 -11.96 0.36 13.35
CA MET A 51 -11.16 1.55 13.61
C MET A 51 -12.07 2.69 14.03
N ARG A 52 -11.80 3.29 15.17
CA ARG A 52 -12.32 4.57 15.67
C ARG A 52 -11.10 5.47 15.86
N GLY A 53 -10.63 6.03 14.75
CA GLY A 53 -9.30 6.61 14.67
C GLY A 53 -9.25 8.14 14.72
N VAL A 54 -8.07 8.67 15.02
CA VAL A 54 -7.73 10.09 14.84
C VAL A 54 -6.35 10.22 14.20
N ALA A 55 -6.22 11.07 13.18
CA ALA A 55 -4.94 11.46 12.59
C ALA A 55 -4.15 12.29 13.62
N TYR A 56 -2.96 11.82 13.98
CA TYR A 56 -2.17 12.35 15.09
C TYR A 56 -0.75 12.67 14.61
N GLN A 57 -0.62 13.79 13.91
CA GLN A 57 0.64 14.40 13.49
C GLN A 57 0.44 15.91 13.53
N ALA A 58 1.44 16.67 13.97
CA ALA A 58 1.43 18.13 13.90
C ALA A 58 2.44 18.61 12.84
N ASP A 59 2.18 19.76 12.25
CA ASP A 59 3.07 20.47 11.34
C ASP A 59 4.37 20.92 12.05
N THR A 60 5.43 21.10 11.28
CA THR A 60 6.71 21.68 11.71
C THR A 60 6.73 23.21 11.69
N ALA A 61 5.69 23.86 11.13
CA ALA A 61 5.59 25.33 11.08
C ALA A 61 5.70 26.04 12.44
N ASN A 62 5.44 25.35 13.56
CA ASN A 62 5.62 25.87 14.92
C ASN A 62 6.86 25.31 15.64
N SER A 63 7.71 24.55 14.96
CA SER A 63 8.96 24.03 15.51
C SER A 63 10.05 25.12 15.57
N THR A 64 10.94 24.99 16.55
CA THR A 64 12.09 25.91 16.74
C THR A 64 13.43 25.29 16.30
N SER A 65 13.39 24.08 15.78
CA SER A 65 14.49 23.30 15.22
C SER A 65 14.40 23.29 13.69
N ASP A 66 15.51 23.00 13.00
CA ASP A 66 15.53 22.73 11.56
C ASP A 66 14.93 21.34 11.21
N GLU A 67 14.00 20.84 12.02
CA GLU A 67 13.35 19.53 11.84
C GLU A 67 12.32 19.60 10.71
N THR A 68 12.52 18.78 9.68
CA THR A 68 11.58 18.64 8.55
C THR A 68 10.32 17.85 8.92
N ILE A 69 10.33 17.13 10.05
CA ILE A 69 9.25 16.29 10.56
C ILE A 69 9.12 16.45 12.08
N ASN A 70 7.89 16.60 12.55
CA ASN A 70 7.54 16.56 13.97
C ASN A 70 7.01 15.16 14.31
N ASP A 71 7.90 14.27 14.79
CA ASP A 71 7.54 12.89 15.16
C ASP A 71 6.74 12.87 16.48
N PRO A 72 5.45 12.49 16.45
CA PRO A 72 4.57 12.57 17.61
C PRO A 72 4.72 11.37 18.56
N LEU A 73 5.43 10.31 18.13
CA LEU A 73 5.69 9.10 18.91
C LEU A 73 7.04 9.16 19.63
N ALA A 74 8.00 9.93 19.11
CA ALA A 74 9.32 10.12 19.72
C ALA A 74 9.31 11.07 20.94
N ASN A 75 8.25 11.86 21.13
CA ASN A 75 8.11 12.78 22.25
C ASN A 75 7.09 12.28 23.29
N TYR A 76 7.57 11.54 24.29
CA TYR A 76 6.70 10.95 25.30
C TYR A 76 5.93 11.99 26.14
N ASP A 77 6.48 13.16 26.45
CA ASP A 77 5.75 14.19 27.22
C ASP A 77 4.56 14.76 26.43
N ASN A 78 4.70 14.96 25.12
CA ASN A 78 3.58 15.31 24.22
C ASN A 78 2.56 14.17 24.13
N CYS A 79 3.01 12.95 23.83
CA CYS A 79 2.17 11.76 23.74
C CYS A 79 1.34 11.54 25.02
N LYS A 80 1.98 11.67 26.20
CA LYS A 80 1.35 11.56 27.52
C LYS A 80 0.40 12.72 27.85
N ARG A 81 0.68 13.93 27.38
CA ARG A 81 -0.25 15.09 27.49
C ARG A 81 -1.54 14.82 26.73
N ASP A 82 -1.44 14.21 25.55
CA ASP A 82 -2.55 14.04 24.61
C ASP A 82 -3.36 12.75 24.83
N LEU A 83 -2.72 11.71 25.37
CA LEU A 83 -3.34 10.41 25.63
C LEU A 83 -4.69 10.45 26.38
N PRO A 84 -4.90 11.28 27.43
CA PRO A 84 -6.20 11.37 28.10
C PRO A 84 -7.33 11.86 27.20
N TYR A 85 -7.03 12.71 26.21
CA TYR A 85 -8.01 13.24 25.26
C TYR A 85 -8.37 12.21 24.18
N LEU A 86 -7.39 11.43 23.71
CA LEU A 86 -7.63 10.27 22.84
C LEU A 86 -8.48 9.20 23.54
N GLN A 87 -8.20 8.92 24.82
CA GLN A 87 -9.03 8.03 25.64
C GLN A 87 -10.45 8.58 25.86
N GLU A 88 -10.60 9.89 26.06
CA GLU A 88 -11.91 10.54 26.23
C GLU A 88 -12.78 10.49 24.95
N LEU A 89 -12.15 10.48 23.77
CA LEU A 89 -12.80 10.22 22.47
C LEU A 89 -13.14 8.74 22.23
N GLN A 90 -12.66 7.81 23.06
CA GLN A 90 -12.64 6.37 22.81
C GLN A 90 -11.87 5.96 21.54
N THR A 91 -10.86 6.75 21.16
CA THR A 91 -9.96 6.43 20.06
C THR A 91 -9.28 5.07 20.30
N ASN A 92 -9.23 4.22 19.28
CA ASN A 92 -8.47 2.95 19.32
C ASN A 92 -7.44 2.83 18.19
N VAL A 93 -7.36 3.81 17.29
CA VAL A 93 -6.31 3.88 16.25
C VAL A 93 -5.81 5.33 16.16
N ILE A 94 -4.51 5.52 16.04
CA ILE A 94 -3.96 6.77 15.50
C ILE A 94 -3.28 6.51 14.16
N ARG A 95 -3.38 7.48 13.25
CA ARG A 95 -2.56 7.52 12.03
C ARG A 95 -1.43 8.51 12.22
N VAL A 96 -0.20 8.08 11.95
CA VAL A 96 1.01 8.91 11.92
C VAL A 96 1.58 8.90 10.50
N TYR A 97 1.89 10.07 9.97
CA TYR A 97 2.22 10.30 8.55
C TYR A 97 3.72 10.36 8.29
N ALA A 98 4.52 10.68 9.31
CA ALA A 98 5.97 10.77 9.21
C ALA A 98 6.63 10.48 10.56
N LEU A 99 7.63 9.62 10.55
CA LEU A 99 8.41 9.21 11.72
C LEU A 99 9.89 9.50 11.48
N ASN A 100 10.63 9.73 12.55
CA ASN A 100 12.08 9.81 12.57
C ASN A 100 12.65 8.50 13.12
N THR A 101 13.19 7.68 12.22
CA THR A 101 13.71 6.33 12.50
C THR A 101 14.96 6.32 13.39
N SER A 102 15.56 7.48 13.67
CA SER A 102 16.73 7.62 14.56
C SER A 102 16.37 7.86 16.04
N LEU A 103 15.09 8.07 16.36
CA LEU A 103 14.61 8.34 17.72
C LEU A 103 14.00 7.09 18.37
N ASP A 104 13.84 7.12 19.71
CA ASP A 104 13.20 6.05 20.46
C ASP A 104 11.69 6.31 20.63
N HIS A 105 10.87 5.34 20.22
CA HIS A 105 9.41 5.39 20.32
C HIS A 105 8.85 4.57 21.50
N THR A 106 9.72 3.90 22.28
CA THR A 106 9.33 2.87 23.27
C THR A 106 8.29 3.36 24.28
N ASP A 107 8.51 4.52 24.92
CA ASP A 107 7.64 5.00 25.99
C ASP A 107 6.24 5.39 25.48
N CYS A 108 6.15 6.08 24.33
CA CYS A 108 4.85 6.45 23.75
C CYS A 108 4.11 5.22 23.20
N MET A 109 4.80 4.33 22.47
CA MET A 109 4.19 3.10 21.95
C MET A 109 3.66 2.21 23.08
N THR A 110 4.39 2.12 24.19
CA THR A 110 3.94 1.40 25.40
C THR A 110 2.71 2.06 26.02
N ALA A 111 2.70 3.39 26.18
CA ALA A 111 1.56 4.11 26.76
C ALA A 111 0.29 4.04 25.88
N LEU A 112 0.45 4.07 24.55
CA LEU A 112 -0.63 3.83 23.59
C LEU A 112 -1.14 2.38 23.69
N ALA A 113 -0.25 1.40 23.78
CA ALA A 113 -0.62 -0.01 23.97
C ALA A 113 -1.36 -0.23 25.30
N ASP A 114 -0.92 0.36 26.41
CA ASP A 114 -1.62 0.29 27.70
C ASP A 114 -3.00 0.96 27.68
N ALA A 115 -3.20 1.94 26.80
CA ALA A 115 -4.49 2.59 26.56
C ALA A 115 -5.41 1.84 25.57
N GLY A 116 -4.94 0.75 24.94
CA GLY A 116 -5.69 0.03 23.91
C GLY A 116 -5.69 0.72 22.53
N ILE A 117 -4.74 1.61 22.28
CA ILE A 117 -4.61 2.40 21.05
C ILE A 117 -3.56 1.78 20.13
N TYR A 118 -3.97 1.51 18.90
CA TYR A 118 -3.14 1.00 17.83
C TYR A 118 -2.59 2.13 16.95
N VAL A 119 -1.53 1.87 16.20
CA VAL A 119 -0.91 2.81 15.27
C VAL A 119 -0.95 2.26 13.85
N ILE A 120 -1.44 3.05 12.89
CA ILE A 120 -1.09 2.90 11.48
C ILE A 120 -0.03 3.96 11.17
N ALA A 121 1.10 3.53 10.60
CA ALA A 121 2.18 4.42 10.22
C ALA A 121 2.36 4.44 8.69
N ASP A 122 2.42 5.62 8.11
CA ASP A 122 2.91 5.81 6.74
C ASP A 122 4.44 5.59 6.73
N LEU A 123 4.94 4.86 5.74
CA LEU A 123 6.38 4.48 5.65
C LEU A 123 7.26 5.61 5.10
N SER A 124 6.65 6.51 4.32
CA SER A 124 7.31 7.67 3.74
C SER A 124 7.55 8.81 4.74
N GLU A 125 8.12 9.89 4.23
CA GLU A 125 8.08 11.23 4.80
C GLU A 125 7.96 12.25 3.65
N PRO A 126 7.68 13.55 3.90
CA PRO A 126 7.57 14.54 2.84
C PRO A 126 8.77 14.58 1.88
N SER A 127 10.00 14.41 2.39
CA SER A 127 11.26 14.38 1.62
C SER A 127 11.56 13.05 0.92
N LEU A 128 11.05 11.92 1.44
CA LEU A 128 11.30 10.57 0.95
C LEU A 128 9.96 9.85 0.75
N SER A 129 9.34 10.16 -0.39
CA SER A 129 8.08 9.58 -0.86
C SER A 129 8.15 9.35 -2.38
N ILE A 130 7.31 8.44 -2.90
CA ILE A 130 7.22 8.21 -4.34
C ILE A 130 6.65 9.47 -4.99
N ASN A 131 7.48 10.18 -5.76
CA ASN A 131 7.09 11.42 -6.43
C ASN A 131 6.11 11.12 -7.57
N ARG A 132 4.86 11.57 -7.45
CA ARG A 132 3.81 11.31 -8.45
C ARG A 132 4.09 11.87 -9.86
N ASP A 133 4.91 12.91 -9.96
CA ASP A 133 5.21 13.59 -11.24
C ASP A 133 6.44 12.98 -11.94
N SER A 134 7.26 12.21 -11.21
CA SER A 134 8.42 11.47 -11.71
C SER A 134 8.65 10.22 -10.85
N PRO A 135 7.78 9.20 -10.95
CA PRO A 135 7.74 8.13 -9.95
C PRO A 135 8.90 7.14 -10.10
N SER A 136 9.54 6.86 -8.97
CA SER A 136 10.60 5.86 -8.80
C SER A 136 10.23 4.85 -7.71
N TRP A 137 10.95 3.74 -7.70
CA TRP A 137 11.08 2.84 -6.56
C TRP A 137 12.54 2.40 -6.54
N ASP A 138 13.29 3.00 -5.63
CA ASP A 138 14.75 3.01 -5.61
C ASP A 138 15.28 2.62 -4.23
N LEU A 139 16.62 2.62 -4.09
CA LEU A 139 17.26 2.22 -2.84
C LEU A 139 16.93 3.14 -1.67
N ASP A 140 16.79 4.45 -1.86
CA ASP A 140 16.57 5.38 -0.76
C ASP A 140 15.13 5.27 -0.23
N LEU A 141 14.15 5.14 -1.13
CA LEU A 141 12.77 4.84 -0.77
C LEU A 141 12.63 3.45 -0.11
N TYR A 142 13.33 2.44 -0.60
CA TYR A 142 13.33 1.10 0.01
C TYR A 142 13.98 1.10 1.41
N ASN A 143 15.15 1.73 1.56
CA ASN A 143 15.82 1.87 2.86
C ASN A 143 14.91 2.60 3.85
N ARG A 144 14.36 3.76 3.46
CA ARG A 144 13.40 4.52 4.26
C ARG A 144 12.24 3.65 4.77
N TYR A 145 11.61 2.90 3.88
CA TYR A 145 10.43 2.11 4.23
C TYR A 145 10.80 0.95 5.16
N THR A 146 11.97 0.33 4.94
CA THR A 146 12.46 -0.77 5.77
C THR A 146 12.97 -0.33 7.14
N GLU A 147 13.49 0.90 7.28
CA GLU A 147 13.86 1.50 8.57
C GLU A 147 12.62 1.78 9.44
N VAL A 148 11.51 2.27 8.88
CA VAL A 148 10.26 2.46 9.63
C VAL A 148 9.70 1.12 10.12
N VAL A 149 9.81 0.06 9.31
CA VAL A 149 9.49 -1.30 9.74
C VAL A 149 10.42 -1.76 10.87
N ASP A 150 11.73 -1.60 10.73
CA ASP A 150 12.72 -2.02 11.74
C ASP A 150 12.57 -1.23 13.06
N ALA A 151 12.12 0.03 13.03
CA ALA A 151 11.81 0.81 14.23
C ALA A 151 10.54 0.33 14.96
N LEU A 152 9.52 -0.15 14.22
CA LEU A 152 8.18 -0.41 14.77
C LEU A 152 7.77 -1.89 14.87
N HIS A 153 8.49 -2.84 14.28
CA HIS A 153 8.01 -4.22 14.15
C HIS A 153 7.74 -4.98 15.47
N ASN A 154 8.38 -4.58 16.57
CA ASN A 154 8.26 -5.24 17.87
C ASN A 154 6.98 -4.88 18.64
N TYR A 155 6.28 -3.81 18.28
CA TYR A 155 5.09 -3.37 19.00
C TYR A 155 3.84 -4.12 18.51
N THR A 156 3.09 -4.77 19.41
CA THR A 156 1.86 -5.51 19.07
C THR A 156 0.74 -4.58 18.60
N ASN A 157 0.74 -3.33 19.08
CA ASN A 157 -0.25 -2.31 18.71
C ASN A 157 0.05 -1.59 17.39
N VAL A 158 1.09 -1.95 16.65
CA VAL A 158 1.23 -1.53 15.24
C VAL A 158 0.22 -2.32 14.40
N LEU A 159 -0.83 -1.63 13.95
CA LEU A 159 -1.93 -2.20 13.18
C LEU A 159 -1.49 -2.60 11.78
N GLY A 160 -0.68 -1.75 11.15
CA GLY A 160 -0.32 -1.86 9.74
C GLY A 160 0.50 -0.66 9.27
N PHE A 161 0.98 -0.74 8.03
CA PHE A 161 1.76 0.31 7.39
C PHE A 161 1.10 0.80 6.09
N PHE A 162 1.15 2.11 5.80
CA PHE A 162 0.82 2.63 4.48
C PHE A 162 2.10 2.76 3.64
N ALA A 163 2.15 2.08 2.50
CA ALA A 163 3.24 2.17 1.52
C ALA A 163 3.06 3.33 0.50
N GLY A 164 2.13 4.24 0.78
CA GLY A 164 1.85 5.42 -0.03
C GLY A 164 0.54 6.08 0.38
N ASN A 165 0.48 7.40 0.20
CA ASN A 165 -0.69 8.23 0.46
C ASN A 165 -0.93 9.17 -0.72
N GLU A 166 -2.05 9.01 -1.43
CA GLU A 166 -2.47 9.85 -2.56
C GLU A 166 -1.36 10.07 -3.61
N VAL A 167 -0.58 9.03 -3.91
CA VAL A 167 0.55 9.12 -4.86
C VAL A 167 -0.02 9.41 -6.25
N SER A 168 -0.68 8.42 -6.85
CA SER A 168 -1.64 8.71 -7.92
C SER A 168 -2.87 9.36 -7.28
N ASN A 169 -3.25 10.55 -7.74
CA ASN A 169 -4.37 11.33 -7.19
C ASN A 169 -5.35 11.88 -8.25
N ASN A 170 -5.07 11.65 -9.53
CA ASN A 170 -6.00 11.93 -10.62
C ASN A 170 -5.60 11.13 -11.88
N ALA A 171 -6.42 11.20 -12.92
CA ALA A 171 -6.21 10.47 -14.18
C ALA A 171 -4.85 10.71 -14.88
N SER A 172 -4.17 11.84 -14.62
CA SER A 172 -2.92 12.20 -15.32
C SER A 172 -1.67 11.47 -14.80
N ASN A 173 -1.69 10.95 -13.56
CA ASN A 173 -0.54 10.35 -12.87
C ASN A 173 -0.81 8.93 -12.31
N THR A 174 -1.76 8.20 -12.90
CA THR A 174 -2.05 6.80 -12.52
C THR A 174 -0.89 5.83 -12.78
N ASP A 175 0.07 6.21 -13.62
CA ASP A 175 1.31 5.48 -13.84
C ASP A 175 2.30 5.54 -12.66
N ALA A 176 2.02 6.29 -11.60
CA ALA A 176 2.76 6.19 -10.33
C ALA A 176 2.30 5.00 -9.45
N SER A 177 1.10 4.45 -9.67
CA SER A 177 0.55 3.33 -8.89
C SER A 177 1.37 2.01 -8.92
N PRO A 178 2.05 1.61 -10.02
CA PRO A 178 2.91 0.42 -10.04
C PRO A 178 4.09 0.49 -9.07
N PHE A 179 4.60 1.69 -8.78
CA PHE A 179 5.72 1.90 -7.86
C PHE A 179 5.29 1.68 -6.41
N VAL A 180 4.13 2.23 -6.05
CA VAL A 180 3.49 1.95 -4.75
C VAL A 180 3.21 0.46 -4.58
N LYS A 181 2.74 -0.21 -5.65
CA LYS A 181 2.46 -1.64 -5.60
C LYS A 181 3.72 -2.51 -5.51
N ALA A 182 4.84 -2.06 -6.06
CA ALA A 182 6.16 -2.65 -5.80
C ALA A 182 6.61 -2.41 -4.35
N ALA A 183 6.40 -1.21 -3.80
CA ALA A 183 6.70 -0.93 -2.39
C ALA A 183 5.93 -1.85 -1.44
N ILE A 184 4.64 -2.08 -1.70
CA ILE A 184 3.82 -3.06 -0.97
C ILE A 184 4.45 -4.46 -1.04
N ARG A 185 4.76 -4.96 -2.25
CA ARG A 185 5.41 -6.26 -2.47
C ARG A 185 6.71 -6.40 -1.68
N ASP A 186 7.58 -5.40 -1.80
CA ASP A 186 8.94 -5.46 -1.28
C ASP A 186 9.00 -5.28 0.24
N VAL A 187 8.13 -4.44 0.82
CA VAL A 187 8.01 -4.31 2.28
C VAL A 187 7.38 -5.56 2.91
N LYS A 188 6.33 -6.13 2.30
CA LYS A 188 5.76 -7.41 2.75
C LYS A 188 6.80 -8.53 2.70
N LYS A 189 7.61 -8.56 1.63
CA LYS A 189 8.74 -9.48 1.51
C LYS A 189 9.80 -9.24 2.60
N TYR A 190 10.18 -7.98 2.88
CA TYR A 190 11.15 -7.65 3.91
C TYR A 190 10.71 -8.12 5.31
N ILE A 191 9.45 -7.82 5.69
CA ILE A 191 8.82 -8.27 6.94
C ILE A 191 8.90 -9.80 7.06
N SER A 192 8.58 -10.51 5.98
CA SER A 192 8.66 -11.98 5.92
C SER A 192 10.09 -12.51 6.01
N ASP A 193 11.03 -11.97 5.25
CA ASP A 193 12.43 -12.42 5.19
C ASP A 193 13.16 -12.18 6.52
N LYS A 194 12.80 -11.11 7.24
CA LYS A 194 13.28 -10.82 8.61
C LYS A 194 12.67 -11.73 9.68
N GLY A 195 11.58 -12.45 9.37
CA GLY A 195 10.86 -13.28 10.34
C GLY A 195 10.10 -12.46 11.39
N TYR A 196 9.70 -11.23 11.06
CA TYR A 196 8.88 -10.39 11.92
C TYR A 196 7.43 -10.89 11.98
N ARG A 197 6.64 -10.32 12.90
CA ARG A 197 5.17 -10.45 12.85
C ARG A 197 4.69 -9.99 11.47
N SER A 198 3.73 -10.70 10.88
CA SER A 198 3.09 -10.33 9.61
C SER A 198 2.22 -9.08 9.76
N ILE A 199 2.86 -7.92 9.88
CA ILE A 199 2.21 -6.62 9.93
C ILE A 199 1.70 -6.32 8.52
N PRO A 200 0.39 -6.02 8.34
CA PRO A 200 -0.17 -5.78 7.02
C PRO A 200 0.33 -4.46 6.42
N VAL A 201 0.50 -4.44 5.10
CA VAL A 201 0.95 -3.26 4.33
C VAL A 201 -0.13 -2.88 3.31
N GLY A 202 -0.69 -1.68 3.45
CA GLY A 202 -1.78 -1.17 2.62
C GLY A 202 -1.44 0.13 1.87
N TYR A 203 -2.47 0.74 1.29
CA TYR A 203 -2.40 2.02 0.56
C TYR A 203 -3.51 2.97 1.01
N SER A 204 -3.23 4.27 1.04
CA SER A 204 -4.20 5.35 1.29
C SER A 204 -4.40 6.15 -0.01
N THR A 205 -5.65 6.29 -0.46
CA THR A 205 -6.01 7.02 -1.68
C THR A 205 -6.85 8.26 -1.39
N ASN A 206 -6.89 9.20 -2.34
CA ASN A 206 -7.95 10.19 -2.40
C ASN A 206 -9.22 9.62 -3.07
N ASP A 207 -10.28 10.43 -3.13
CA ASP A 207 -11.59 10.09 -3.69
C ASP A 207 -11.89 10.78 -5.04
N ASP A 208 -10.91 10.79 -5.95
CA ASP A 208 -11.08 11.33 -7.32
C ASP A 208 -12.09 10.50 -8.14
N GLU A 209 -13.07 11.16 -8.75
CA GLU A 209 -14.24 10.47 -9.35
C GLU A 209 -13.89 9.57 -10.54
N ASP A 210 -12.89 9.95 -11.33
CA ASP A 210 -12.43 9.23 -12.52
C ASP A 210 -11.53 8.03 -12.18
N THR A 211 -10.85 8.05 -11.02
CA THR A 211 -9.82 7.04 -10.67
C THR A 211 -10.10 6.18 -9.45
N ARG A 212 -10.98 6.56 -8.51
CA ARG A 212 -11.19 5.84 -7.24
C ARG A 212 -11.53 4.34 -7.35
N VAL A 213 -12.37 3.97 -8.31
CA VAL A 213 -12.76 2.56 -8.54
C VAL A 213 -11.60 1.74 -9.13
N PRO A 214 -10.98 2.12 -10.28
CA PRO A 214 -9.85 1.38 -10.81
C PRO A 214 -8.63 1.40 -9.86
N MET A 215 -8.44 2.44 -9.04
CA MET A 215 -7.40 2.45 -8.00
C MET A 215 -7.59 1.30 -7.00
N ALA A 216 -8.81 1.15 -6.44
CA ALA A 216 -9.11 0.11 -5.47
C ALA A 216 -9.01 -1.31 -6.07
N ASP A 217 -9.53 -1.49 -7.29
CA ASP A 217 -9.38 -2.73 -8.04
C ASP A 217 -7.89 -3.05 -8.31
N TYR A 218 -7.07 -2.05 -8.65
CA TYR A 218 -5.65 -2.23 -8.93
C TYR A 218 -4.86 -2.67 -7.69
N PHE A 219 -5.10 -2.07 -6.52
CA PHE A 219 -4.41 -2.48 -5.29
C PHE A 219 -4.91 -3.83 -4.73
N ALA A 220 -6.12 -4.27 -5.09
CA ALA A 220 -6.69 -5.57 -4.69
C ALA A 220 -6.52 -6.72 -5.73
N CYS A 221 -6.02 -6.42 -6.94
CA CYS A 221 -5.79 -7.42 -8.00
C CYS A 221 -4.39 -8.06 -7.96
N GLY A 222 -4.20 -9.15 -8.72
CA GLY A 222 -2.92 -9.84 -8.89
C GLY A 222 -2.68 -10.96 -7.87
N ASP A 223 -1.41 -11.32 -7.67
CA ASP A 223 -0.98 -12.31 -6.69
C ASP A 223 -0.95 -11.74 -5.26
N GLN A 224 -0.93 -12.62 -4.24
CA GLN A 224 -1.12 -12.22 -2.83
C GLN A 224 0.03 -11.38 -2.25
N ASP A 225 1.24 -11.53 -2.78
CA ASP A 225 2.42 -10.75 -2.42
C ASP A 225 2.32 -9.30 -2.90
N VAL A 226 1.76 -9.06 -4.09
CA VAL A 226 1.62 -7.72 -4.69
C VAL A 226 0.32 -6.99 -4.30
N LYS A 227 -0.65 -7.65 -3.68
CA LYS A 227 -1.87 -6.97 -3.18
C LYS A 227 -1.56 -6.13 -1.95
N ALA A 228 -2.25 -5.00 -1.84
CA ALA A 228 -2.39 -4.30 -0.56
C ALA A 228 -3.13 -5.21 0.44
N ASP A 229 -2.68 -5.24 1.69
CA ASP A 229 -3.36 -6.01 2.74
C ASP A 229 -4.59 -5.28 3.30
N PHE A 230 -4.71 -3.97 3.05
CA PHE A 230 -5.88 -3.14 3.31
C PHE A 230 -5.89 -1.88 2.43
N TYR A 231 -7.04 -1.22 2.37
CA TYR A 231 -7.26 -0.04 1.53
C TYR A 231 -7.91 1.10 2.31
N GLY A 232 -7.20 2.22 2.44
CA GLY A 232 -7.68 3.46 3.05
C GLY A 232 -8.18 4.44 1.99
N ILE A 233 -9.30 5.11 2.25
CA ILE A 233 -9.77 6.24 1.44
C ILE A 233 -9.87 7.51 2.29
N ASN A 234 -9.26 8.59 1.82
CA ASN A 234 -9.40 9.94 2.37
C ASN A 234 -10.75 10.50 1.90
N MET A 235 -11.76 10.39 2.75
CA MET A 235 -13.18 10.42 2.39
C MET A 235 -13.89 11.66 2.96
N TYR A 236 -14.05 12.68 2.11
CA TYR A 236 -14.58 13.99 2.50
C TYR A 236 -15.96 14.33 1.88
N GLU A 237 -16.64 13.39 1.20
CA GLU A 237 -17.93 13.67 0.52
C GLU A 237 -19.08 14.10 1.48
N TRP A 238 -19.01 13.72 2.77
CA TRP A 238 -20.00 14.14 3.77
C TRP A 238 -19.59 15.43 4.47
N CYS A 239 -20.26 16.53 4.14
CA CYS A 239 -20.07 17.84 4.79
C CYS A 239 -21.34 18.30 5.53
N GLY A 240 -21.19 18.71 6.79
CA GLY A 240 -22.30 19.22 7.62
C GLY A 240 -23.39 18.18 7.91
N SER A 241 -24.65 18.61 7.93
CA SER A 241 -25.79 17.70 8.10
C SER A 241 -26.22 17.12 6.76
N SER A 242 -25.93 15.84 6.54
CA SER A 242 -26.22 15.11 5.29
C SER A 242 -26.90 13.77 5.59
N SER A 243 -26.82 12.79 4.68
CA SER A 243 -27.32 11.43 4.90
C SER A 243 -26.53 10.42 4.07
N PHE A 244 -26.65 9.13 4.41
CA PHE A 244 -26.00 8.02 3.68
C PHE A 244 -26.17 8.09 2.15
N THR A 245 -27.33 8.51 1.66
CA THR A 245 -27.57 8.69 0.21
C THR A 245 -27.13 10.06 -0.30
N ALA A 246 -27.42 11.14 0.42
CA ALA A 246 -27.12 12.50 -0.06
C ALA A 246 -25.62 12.84 -0.07
N SER A 247 -24.82 12.17 0.76
CA SER A 247 -23.36 12.30 0.82
C SER A 247 -22.62 11.51 -0.25
N GLY A 248 -23.27 10.62 -1.01
CA GLY A 248 -22.58 9.67 -1.89
C GLY A 248 -22.09 8.39 -1.21
N TYR A 249 -22.07 8.30 0.13
CA TYR A 249 -21.61 7.12 0.87
C TYR A 249 -22.33 5.81 0.48
N ALA A 250 -23.60 5.88 0.06
CA ALA A 250 -24.35 4.75 -0.48
C ALA A 250 -23.75 4.21 -1.80
N ASP A 251 -23.27 5.09 -2.66
CA ASP A 251 -22.62 4.72 -3.92
C ASP A 251 -21.19 4.22 -3.65
N ARG A 252 -20.40 4.89 -2.79
CA ARG A 252 -19.08 4.40 -2.35
C ARG A 252 -19.18 2.98 -1.77
N THR A 253 -20.11 2.76 -0.84
CA THR A 253 -20.33 1.44 -0.21
C THR A 253 -20.69 0.36 -1.23
N LYS A 254 -21.43 0.72 -2.27
CA LYS A 254 -21.79 -0.20 -3.37
C LYS A 254 -20.60 -0.49 -4.28
N GLU A 255 -19.82 0.53 -4.65
CA GLU A 255 -18.63 0.42 -5.49
C GLU A 255 -17.60 -0.53 -4.86
N PHE A 256 -17.26 -0.33 -3.59
CA PHE A 256 -16.23 -1.10 -2.90
C PHE A 256 -16.73 -2.41 -2.27
N SER A 257 -18.00 -2.78 -2.46
CA SER A 257 -18.61 -3.99 -1.88
C SER A 257 -17.95 -5.32 -2.31
N ASN A 258 -17.21 -5.33 -3.41
CA ASN A 258 -16.49 -6.51 -3.91
C ASN A 258 -15.00 -6.56 -3.51
N LEU A 259 -14.48 -5.58 -2.75
CA LEU A 259 -13.10 -5.61 -2.30
C LEU A 259 -12.85 -6.83 -1.41
N SER A 260 -11.81 -7.61 -1.77
CA SER A 260 -11.39 -8.82 -1.06
C SER A 260 -10.48 -8.55 0.14
N ILE A 261 -10.15 -7.28 0.39
CA ILE A 261 -9.27 -6.77 1.45
C ILE A 261 -10.03 -5.73 2.28
N PRO A 262 -9.66 -5.47 3.55
CA PRO A 262 -10.38 -4.53 4.40
C PRO A 262 -10.31 -3.11 3.84
N ALA A 263 -11.47 -2.45 3.75
CA ALA A 263 -11.57 -1.03 3.40
C ALA A 263 -11.97 -0.19 4.62
N PHE A 264 -11.45 1.04 4.73
CA PHE A 264 -11.83 2.00 5.77
C PHE A 264 -11.57 3.44 5.30
N PHE A 265 -12.11 4.42 6.02
CA PHE A 265 -11.76 5.82 5.77
C PHE A 265 -10.44 6.14 6.48
N SER A 266 -9.34 6.29 5.72
CA SER A 266 -8.02 6.65 6.25
C SER A 266 -7.97 8.10 6.73
N GLU A 267 -8.87 8.93 6.21
CA GLU A 267 -9.24 10.25 6.72
C GLU A 267 -10.75 10.47 6.50
N TYR A 268 -11.42 11.20 7.40
CA TYR A 268 -12.74 11.79 7.17
C TYR A 268 -12.97 13.01 8.08
N GLY A 269 -14.05 13.75 7.81
CA GLY A 269 -14.52 14.88 8.62
C GLY A 269 -14.39 16.23 7.91
N CYS A 270 -15.11 16.40 6.79
CA CYS A 270 -15.15 17.63 5.99
C CYS A 270 -15.46 18.88 6.82
N ASN A 271 -14.64 19.93 6.68
CA ASN A 271 -14.75 21.17 7.47
C ASN A 271 -15.38 22.37 6.74
N GLU A 272 -16.04 22.15 5.59
CA GLU A 272 -16.82 23.18 4.86
C GLU A 272 -17.98 23.77 5.69
N VAL A 273 -18.49 23.00 6.66
CA VAL A 273 -19.53 23.45 7.60
C VAL A 273 -19.04 23.23 9.04
N GLN A 274 -18.85 24.32 9.78
CA GLN A 274 -18.31 24.31 11.14
C GLN A 274 -19.32 24.84 12.18
N PRO A 275 -19.28 24.36 13.44
CA PRO A 275 -18.46 23.24 13.92
C PRO A 275 -18.87 21.91 13.28
N ARG A 276 -17.92 21.00 13.09
CA ARG A 276 -18.22 19.68 12.52
C ARG A 276 -18.99 18.86 13.54
N LYS A 277 -20.12 18.32 13.10
CA LYS A 277 -21.02 17.51 13.94
C LYS A 277 -20.72 16.02 13.90
N PHE A 278 -19.95 15.57 12.91
CA PHE A 278 -19.60 14.17 12.68
C PHE A 278 -20.80 13.21 12.49
N GLU A 279 -21.92 13.70 11.92
CA GLU A 279 -23.12 12.89 11.65
C GLU A 279 -22.83 11.69 10.72
N GLU A 280 -21.75 11.74 9.95
CA GLU A 280 -21.20 10.65 9.14
C GLU A 280 -20.75 9.43 9.96
N VAL A 281 -20.38 9.60 11.24
CA VAL A 281 -20.01 8.52 12.16
C VAL A 281 -21.19 7.56 12.31
N SER A 282 -22.39 8.08 12.60
CA SER A 282 -23.60 7.26 12.71
C SER A 282 -23.86 6.40 11.47
N ALA A 283 -23.55 6.92 10.27
CA ALA A 283 -23.65 6.17 9.02
C ALA A 283 -22.54 5.11 8.88
N LEU A 284 -21.28 5.47 9.12
CA LEU A 284 -20.09 4.63 8.94
C LEU A 284 -20.13 3.33 9.77
N TYR A 285 -20.66 3.39 11.00
CA TYR A 285 -20.80 2.23 11.88
C TYR A 285 -22.21 1.59 11.86
N SER A 286 -23.05 1.96 10.88
CA SER A 286 -24.36 1.32 10.65
C SER A 286 -24.23 0.00 9.90
N ASP A 287 -25.22 -0.90 10.03
CA ASP A 287 -25.25 -2.19 9.31
C ASP A 287 -25.18 -2.04 7.77
N ASN A 288 -25.57 -0.88 7.22
CA ASN A 288 -25.43 -0.60 5.79
C ASN A 288 -23.95 -0.53 5.38
N MET A 289 -23.10 0.07 6.21
CA MET A 289 -21.70 0.37 5.89
C MET A 289 -20.72 -0.66 6.47
N THR A 290 -20.94 -1.19 7.67
CA THR A 290 -20.05 -2.16 8.33
C THR A 290 -19.92 -3.51 7.63
N SER A 291 -20.81 -3.78 6.66
CA SER A 291 -20.68 -4.89 5.73
C SER A 291 -19.39 -4.79 4.89
N VAL A 292 -19.02 -3.56 4.48
CA VAL A 292 -17.87 -3.23 3.62
C VAL A 292 -16.74 -2.54 4.39
N TRP A 293 -17.08 -1.54 5.21
CA TRP A 293 -16.14 -0.64 5.86
C TRP A 293 -15.75 -1.11 7.27
N SER A 294 -14.47 -0.96 7.60
CA SER A 294 -13.88 -1.32 8.90
C SER A 294 -13.77 -0.13 9.86
N GLY A 295 -14.66 0.86 9.72
CA GLY A 295 -14.61 2.13 10.45
C GLY A 295 -13.77 3.20 9.73
N GLY A 296 -13.14 4.09 10.48
CA GLY A 296 -12.33 5.16 9.90
C GLY A 296 -11.59 6.03 10.91
N ILE A 297 -10.82 6.98 10.39
CA ILE A 297 -9.89 7.85 11.13
C ILE A 297 -10.24 9.33 10.86
N VAL A 298 -10.53 10.11 11.91
CA VAL A 298 -10.83 11.55 11.76
C VAL A 298 -9.57 12.35 11.47
N TYR A 299 -9.64 13.25 10.49
CA TYR A 299 -8.63 14.28 10.27
C TYR A 299 -9.03 15.57 10.99
N MET A 300 -8.31 16.08 11.98
CA MET A 300 -7.11 15.57 12.68
C MET A 300 -7.12 16.00 14.15
N TYR A 301 -6.19 15.50 14.98
CA TYR A 301 -6.14 15.85 16.40
C TYR A 301 -5.80 17.33 16.64
N PHE A 302 -4.69 17.81 16.06
CA PHE A 302 -4.16 19.15 16.29
C PHE A 302 -4.85 20.21 15.42
N GLU A 303 -5.15 21.36 16.01
CA GLU A 303 -5.66 22.53 15.27
C GLU A 303 -4.52 23.35 14.67
N GLU A 304 -4.64 23.59 13.37
CA GLU A 304 -3.63 24.25 12.53
C GLU A 304 -4.32 25.25 11.59
N ALA A 305 -3.56 25.90 10.70
CA ALA A 305 -4.11 26.88 9.75
C ALA A 305 -5.17 26.29 8.78
N ASN A 306 -5.26 24.95 8.70
CA ASN A 306 -6.24 24.20 7.91
C ASN A 306 -7.63 24.13 8.58
N ASN A 307 -7.77 24.44 9.88
CA ASN A 307 -9.01 24.38 10.68
C ASN A 307 -9.64 22.96 10.72
N TYR A 308 -8.82 21.92 10.84
CA TYR A 308 -9.24 20.51 10.94
C TYR A 308 -9.08 19.90 12.35
N GLY A 309 -8.61 20.67 13.33
CA GLY A 309 -8.29 20.15 14.65
C GLY A 309 -9.48 19.79 15.53
N LEU A 310 -9.22 18.91 16.49
CA LEU A 310 -10.11 18.63 17.62
C LEU A 310 -9.65 19.41 18.86
N VAL A 311 -8.36 19.68 19.00
CA VAL A 311 -7.78 20.43 20.13
C VAL A 311 -6.76 21.47 19.66
N SER A 312 -6.67 22.59 20.37
CA SER A 312 -5.52 23.50 20.27
C SER A 312 -4.52 23.26 21.41
N VAL A 313 -3.23 23.36 21.10
CA VAL A 313 -2.12 23.05 22.01
C VAL A 313 -1.25 24.30 22.21
N ASP A 314 -0.99 24.65 23.46
CA ASP A 314 -0.10 25.73 23.89
C ASP A 314 0.88 25.17 24.93
N GLY A 315 2.06 24.74 24.47
CA GLY A 315 3.05 24.02 25.27
C GLY A 315 2.48 22.73 25.89
N SER A 316 2.36 22.71 27.22
CA SER A 316 1.77 21.58 27.96
C SER A 316 0.25 21.65 28.14
N LYS A 317 -0.40 22.72 27.67
CA LYS A 317 -1.84 22.93 27.81
C LYS A 317 -2.60 22.54 26.54
N VAL A 318 -3.56 21.65 26.67
CA VAL A 318 -4.52 21.28 25.62
C VAL A 318 -5.85 21.98 25.90
N SER A 319 -6.50 22.51 24.86
CA SER A 319 -7.85 23.08 24.92
C SER A 319 -8.74 22.42 23.86
N THR A 320 -9.81 21.74 24.30
CA THR A 320 -10.75 21.08 23.39
C THR A 320 -11.60 22.08 22.63
N LEU A 321 -11.80 21.83 21.34
CA LEU A 321 -12.65 22.65 20.47
C LEU A 321 -14.09 22.10 20.46
N SER A 322 -14.99 22.79 19.75
CA SER A 322 -16.38 22.34 19.57
C SER A 322 -16.45 20.94 18.96
N ASP A 323 -15.63 20.70 17.93
CA ASP A 323 -15.57 19.48 17.14
C ASP A 323 -15.22 18.24 17.99
N PHE A 324 -14.31 18.37 18.96
CA PHE A 324 -14.00 17.32 19.94
C PHE A 324 -15.26 16.82 20.67
N ASN A 325 -16.12 17.75 21.09
CA ASN A 325 -17.32 17.41 21.86
C ASN A 325 -18.41 16.75 20.99
N TYR A 326 -18.52 17.13 19.71
CA TYR A 326 -19.38 16.46 18.75
C TYR A 326 -18.86 15.05 18.43
N LEU A 327 -17.59 14.92 18.05
CA LEU A 327 -16.98 13.62 17.75
C LEU A 327 -17.08 12.65 18.92
N LYS A 328 -16.78 13.11 20.15
CA LYS A 328 -16.94 12.34 21.38
C LYS A 328 -18.36 11.79 21.54
N SER A 329 -19.36 12.62 21.25
CA SER A 329 -20.78 12.26 21.39
C SER A 329 -21.20 11.22 20.36
N GLU A 330 -20.78 11.39 19.11
CA GLU A 330 -21.04 10.44 18.02
C GLU A 330 -20.33 9.11 18.25
N LEU A 331 -19.02 9.09 18.56
CA LEU A 331 -18.25 7.88 18.86
C LEU A 331 -18.73 7.14 20.13
N ALA A 332 -19.36 7.84 21.08
CA ALA A 332 -20.01 7.20 22.23
C ALA A 332 -21.39 6.60 21.91
N SER A 333 -21.98 6.90 20.75
CA SER A 333 -23.31 6.45 20.35
C SER A 333 -23.32 5.18 19.48
N ILE A 334 -22.20 4.86 18.83
CA ILE A 334 -22.09 3.74 17.89
C ILE A 334 -22.07 2.38 18.60
N SER A 335 -22.69 1.39 17.96
CA SER A 335 -22.72 0.00 18.42
C SER A 335 -22.78 -0.96 17.22
N PRO A 336 -21.72 -1.01 16.38
CA PRO A 336 -21.70 -1.82 15.16
C PRO A 336 -21.83 -3.31 15.47
N SER A 337 -22.48 -4.06 14.57
CA SER A 337 -22.51 -5.52 14.59
C SER A 337 -21.10 -6.08 14.35
N SER A 338 -20.67 -7.08 15.13
CA SER A 338 -19.30 -7.64 15.10
C SER A 338 -19.33 -9.11 14.65
N ALA A 339 -18.55 -9.45 13.63
CA ALA A 339 -18.28 -10.82 13.25
C ALA A 339 -17.26 -11.49 14.19
N ASN A 340 -17.13 -12.82 14.11
CA ASN A 340 -16.03 -13.55 14.73
C ASN A 340 -15.31 -14.40 13.68
N SER A 341 -13.97 -14.41 13.69
CA SER A 341 -13.14 -15.11 12.70
C SER A 341 -13.39 -16.61 12.62
N ALA A 342 -13.84 -17.26 13.71
CA ALA A 342 -14.19 -18.67 13.72
C ALA A 342 -15.48 -19.01 12.95
N SER A 343 -16.32 -18.02 12.64
CA SER A 343 -17.57 -18.17 11.87
C SER A 343 -17.58 -17.36 10.57
N TYR A 344 -16.70 -16.36 10.43
CA TYR A 344 -16.53 -15.58 9.21
C TYR A 344 -15.93 -16.43 8.09
N THR A 345 -16.53 -16.37 6.92
CA THR A 345 -16.00 -16.99 5.69
C THR A 345 -15.59 -15.88 4.74
N ALA A 346 -14.29 -15.75 4.49
CA ALA A 346 -13.76 -14.79 3.53
C ALA A 346 -14.29 -15.07 2.11
N SER A 347 -14.56 -14.00 1.36
CA SER A 347 -14.85 -14.12 -0.07
C SER A 347 -13.63 -14.64 -0.82
N THR A 348 -13.84 -15.62 -1.71
CA THR A 348 -12.78 -16.13 -2.61
C THR A 348 -12.74 -15.40 -3.96
N THR A 349 -13.46 -14.29 -4.10
CA THR A 349 -13.46 -13.49 -5.33
C THR A 349 -12.09 -12.83 -5.52
N SER A 350 -11.41 -13.17 -6.61
CA SER A 350 -10.25 -12.39 -7.06
C SER A 350 -10.70 -11.31 -8.03
N LEU A 351 -10.27 -10.07 -7.78
CA LEU A 351 -10.44 -8.96 -8.69
C LEU A 351 -9.41 -9.05 -9.82
N SER A 352 -9.85 -8.73 -11.04
CA SER A 352 -8.97 -8.52 -12.19
C SER A 352 -8.39 -7.12 -12.13
N CYS A 353 -7.15 -6.93 -12.55
CA CYS A 353 -6.59 -5.58 -12.64
C CYS A 353 -7.35 -4.75 -13.69
N PRO A 354 -7.54 -3.44 -13.48
CA PRO A 354 -8.19 -2.58 -14.47
C PRO A 354 -7.46 -2.61 -15.80
N ALA A 355 -8.21 -2.57 -16.90
CA ALA A 355 -7.64 -2.39 -18.22
C ALA A 355 -7.17 -0.94 -18.41
N THR A 356 -6.10 -0.75 -19.18
CA THR A 356 -5.65 0.58 -19.62
C THR A 356 -6.77 1.30 -20.38
N GLY A 357 -7.03 2.56 -20.04
CA GLY A 357 -8.11 3.37 -20.60
C GLY A 357 -7.82 4.87 -20.51
N GLN A 358 -8.85 5.69 -20.67
CA GLN A 358 -8.74 7.15 -20.62
C GLN A 358 -8.20 7.65 -19.26
N TYR A 359 -8.74 7.08 -18.17
CA TYR A 359 -8.48 7.50 -16.80
C TYR A 359 -7.50 6.61 -16.04
N TRP A 360 -7.10 5.48 -16.62
CA TRP A 360 -6.24 4.50 -15.96
C TRP A 360 -5.11 4.04 -16.87
N LYS A 361 -3.87 4.26 -16.45
CA LYS A 361 -2.66 3.92 -17.23
C LYS A 361 -1.69 2.99 -16.52
N ALA A 362 -1.88 2.69 -15.24
CA ALA A 362 -0.98 1.82 -14.49
C ALA A 362 -0.81 0.44 -15.15
N ALA A 363 0.42 0.08 -15.48
CA ALA A 363 0.78 -1.25 -15.93
C ALA A 363 0.65 -2.28 -14.79
N THR A 364 0.42 -3.55 -15.13
CA THR A 364 0.43 -4.65 -14.16
C THR A 364 1.83 -5.21 -13.88
N ALA A 365 2.79 -4.98 -14.77
CA ALA A 365 4.20 -5.14 -14.46
C ALA A 365 4.64 -4.04 -13.48
N LEU A 366 5.41 -4.45 -12.48
CA LEU A 366 5.92 -3.58 -11.40
C LEU A 366 7.43 -3.39 -11.58
N PRO A 367 8.05 -2.32 -11.05
CA PRO A 367 9.50 -2.23 -11.02
C PRO A 367 10.14 -3.40 -10.25
N PRO A 368 11.39 -3.79 -10.57
CA PRO A 368 12.14 -4.79 -9.80
C PRO A 368 12.38 -4.31 -8.35
N THR A 369 12.64 -5.26 -7.45
CA THR A 369 13.01 -4.96 -6.06
C THR A 369 14.37 -4.24 -6.02
N PRO A 370 14.51 -3.12 -5.29
CA PRO A 370 15.80 -2.44 -5.13
C PRO A 370 16.84 -3.33 -4.43
N GLU A 371 17.99 -3.54 -5.08
CA GLU A 371 19.07 -4.43 -4.60
C GLU A 371 20.41 -3.68 -4.53
N LYS A 372 20.83 -3.27 -3.32
CA LYS A 372 22.07 -2.47 -3.15
C LYS A 372 23.32 -3.16 -3.71
N ASN A 373 23.40 -4.48 -3.52
CA ASN A 373 24.43 -5.35 -4.08
C ASN A 373 24.54 -5.27 -5.61
N VAL A 374 23.44 -5.04 -6.33
CA VAL A 374 23.45 -4.86 -7.78
C VAL A 374 24.10 -3.52 -8.15
N CYS A 375 23.71 -2.44 -7.47
CA CYS A 375 24.29 -1.09 -7.69
C CYS A 375 25.77 -1.03 -7.29
N ASP A 376 26.16 -1.63 -6.17
CA ASP A 376 27.58 -1.74 -5.75
C ASP A 376 28.41 -2.55 -6.76
N CYS A 377 27.86 -3.66 -7.27
CA CYS A 377 28.53 -4.52 -8.24
C CYS A 377 28.63 -3.89 -9.64
N ILE A 378 27.63 -3.14 -10.08
CA ILE A 378 27.72 -2.43 -11.36
C ILE A 378 28.74 -1.29 -11.24
N LYS A 379 28.62 -0.40 -10.25
CA LYS A 379 29.53 0.74 -10.03
C LYS A 379 31.00 0.32 -9.98
N SER A 380 31.34 -0.72 -9.21
CA SER A 380 32.71 -1.25 -9.10
C SER A 380 33.24 -1.96 -10.36
N SER A 381 32.38 -2.31 -11.33
CA SER A 381 32.77 -2.98 -12.57
C SER A 381 33.11 -2.03 -13.73
N LEU A 382 32.79 -0.74 -13.61
CA LEU A 382 32.89 0.22 -14.70
C LEU A 382 34.33 0.70 -14.93
N THR A 383 34.63 1.09 -16.17
CA THR A 383 35.92 1.65 -16.60
C THR A 383 35.85 3.11 -17.04
N CYS A 384 34.65 3.62 -17.31
CA CYS A 384 34.34 5.03 -17.45
C CYS A 384 33.23 5.35 -16.45
N VAL A 385 33.41 6.36 -15.61
CA VAL A 385 32.46 6.75 -14.55
C VAL A 385 32.20 8.25 -14.60
N LEU A 386 31.10 8.68 -14.00
CA LEU A 386 30.83 10.08 -13.71
C LEU A 386 31.96 10.64 -12.82
N SER A 387 32.28 11.92 -12.94
CA SER A 387 33.24 12.57 -12.05
C SER A 387 32.54 13.05 -10.77
N ASP A 388 33.18 12.91 -9.61
CA ASP A 388 32.67 13.37 -8.30
C ASP A 388 32.40 14.90 -8.25
N ASP A 389 32.93 15.65 -9.21
CA ASP A 389 32.82 17.12 -9.35
C ASP A 389 31.62 17.57 -10.24
N VAL A 390 30.72 16.68 -10.65
CA VAL A 390 29.55 17.04 -11.47
C VAL A 390 28.37 17.41 -10.57
N ASP A 391 27.82 18.61 -10.74
CA ASP A 391 26.61 19.05 -10.05
C ASP A 391 25.37 18.30 -10.56
N ASP A 392 24.45 17.93 -9.66
CA ASP A 392 23.22 17.17 -9.99
C ASP A 392 22.34 17.87 -11.05
N ASP A 393 22.40 19.21 -11.12
CA ASP A 393 21.71 20.04 -12.13
C ASP A 393 22.13 19.68 -13.58
N ASP A 394 23.37 19.22 -13.80
CA ASP A 394 23.90 18.84 -15.13
C ASP A 394 23.49 17.41 -15.55
N TYR A 395 22.93 16.60 -14.66
CA TYR A 395 22.60 15.19 -14.94
C TYR A 395 21.58 15.03 -16.08
N GLY A 396 20.61 15.94 -16.16
CA GLY A 396 19.58 15.94 -17.21
C GLY A 396 20.16 16.09 -18.63
N ASP A 397 21.19 16.93 -18.79
CA ASP A 397 21.87 17.14 -20.07
C ASP A 397 22.74 15.93 -20.44
N LEU A 398 23.42 15.32 -19.46
CA LEU A 398 24.18 14.08 -19.66
C LEU A 398 23.29 12.91 -20.07
N TYR A 399 22.17 12.69 -19.36
CA TYR A 399 21.16 11.69 -19.74
C TYR A 399 20.64 11.92 -21.15
N SER A 400 20.25 13.16 -21.47
CA SER A 400 19.75 13.53 -22.80
C SER A 400 20.76 13.23 -23.89
N TYR A 401 22.03 13.61 -23.72
CA TYR A 401 23.09 13.32 -24.69
C TYR A 401 23.35 11.82 -24.85
N LEU A 402 23.41 11.07 -23.75
CA LEU A 402 23.73 9.63 -23.77
C LEU A 402 22.61 8.82 -24.43
N CYS A 403 21.35 9.06 -24.06
CA CYS A 403 20.21 8.33 -24.61
C CYS A 403 19.91 8.68 -26.09
N ASP A 404 20.47 9.78 -26.59
CA ASP A 404 20.53 10.14 -28.01
C ASP A 404 21.60 9.37 -28.82
N LYS A 405 22.45 8.57 -28.16
CA LYS A 405 23.60 7.85 -28.76
C LYS A 405 23.58 6.35 -28.49
N ILE A 406 23.05 5.94 -27.34
CA ILE A 406 22.95 4.56 -26.90
C ILE A 406 21.55 4.26 -26.36
N ASP A 407 21.17 2.99 -26.36
CA ASP A 407 19.96 2.54 -25.70
C ASP A 407 20.07 2.70 -24.18
N CYS A 408 19.08 3.35 -23.56
CA CYS A 408 18.96 3.56 -22.11
C CYS A 408 17.93 2.64 -21.43
N GLY A 409 17.43 1.60 -22.13
CA GLY A 409 16.43 0.66 -21.59
C GLY A 409 16.81 0.06 -20.22
N ASP A 410 18.10 -0.19 -19.98
CA ASP A 410 18.63 -0.76 -18.72
C ASP A 410 18.39 0.08 -17.47
N ILE A 411 18.11 1.39 -17.61
CA ILE A 411 17.75 2.29 -16.50
C ILE A 411 16.33 2.83 -16.62
N SER A 412 15.58 2.41 -17.65
CA SER A 412 14.27 2.99 -17.97
C SER A 412 13.25 2.81 -16.85
N VAL A 413 12.34 3.77 -16.72
CA VAL A 413 11.28 3.80 -15.71
C VAL A 413 9.99 4.22 -16.43
N ASN A 414 9.03 3.30 -16.57
CA ASN A 414 7.77 3.62 -17.23
C ASN A 414 6.58 2.82 -16.67
N GLY A 415 5.82 3.44 -15.77
CA GLY A 415 4.62 2.86 -15.17
C GLY A 415 3.40 2.75 -16.10
N THR A 416 3.44 3.36 -17.30
CA THR A 416 2.38 3.20 -18.31
C THR A 416 2.58 1.93 -19.14
N THR A 417 3.81 1.64 -19.55
CA THR A 417 4.13 0.45 -20.37
C THR A 417 4.54 -0.75 -19.55
N GLY A 418 4.91 -0.56 -18.27
CA GLY A 418 5.46 -1.62 -17.44
C GLY A 418 6.91 -1.96 -17.79
N SER A 419 7.62 -1.04 -18.44
CA SER A 419 9.02 -1.20 -18.82
C SER A 419 9.91 -0.63 -17.72
N TYR A 420 10.71 -1.48 -17.10
CA TYR A 420 11.66 -1.11 -16.05
C TYR A 420 13.02 -1.72 -16.36
N GLY A 421 14.05 -0.89 -16.34
CA GLY A 421 15.43 -1.32 -16.53
C GLY A 421 15.96 -2.15 -15.36
N THR A 422 16.95 -3.01 -15.62
CA THR A 422 17.59 -3.83 -14.57
C THR A 422 18.22 -2.99 -13.45
N TYR A 423 18.61 -1.74 -13.75
CA TYR A 423 19.29 -0.83 -12.82
C TYR A 423 18.47 0.44 -12.52
N SER A 424 17.15 0.42 -12.78
CA SER A 424 16.27 1.58 -12.61
C SER A 424 16.18 2.11 -11.18
N PHE A 425 16.48 1.26 -10.19
CA PHE A 425 16.44 1.54 -8.76
C PHE A 425 17.77 2.06 -8.16
N CYS A 426 18.86 2.11 -8.94
CA CYS A 426 20.12 2.68 -8.46
C CYS A 426 20.05 4.22 -8.42
N ASP A 427 20.98 4.83 -7.68
CA ASP A 427 21.24 6.27 -7.71
C ASP A 427 21.65 6.77 -9.12
N ASP A 428 21.47 8.07 -9.36
CA ASP A 428 21.76 8.69 -10.66
C ASP A 428 23.25 8.69 -11.01
N GLU A 429 24.15 8.79 -10.02
CA GLU A 429 25.60 8.67 -10.22
C GLU A 429 25.97 7.30 -10.81
N THR A 430 25.36 6.23 -10.29
CA THR A 430 25.52 4.85 -10.77
C THR A 430 24.89 4.63 -12.14
N LYS A 431 23.68 5.16 -12.38
CA LYS A 431 22.98 5.09 -13.68
C LYS A 431 23.76 5.83 -14.78
N LEU A 432 24.18 7.07 -14.53
CA LEU A 432 25.00 7.86 -15.45
C LEU A 432 26.34 7.18 -15.70
N SER A 433 27.04 6.73 -14.66
CA SER A 433 28.30 5.99 -14.82
C SER A 433 28.12 4.75 -15.70
N PHE A 434 27.04 3.98 -15.52
CA PHE A 434 26.73 2.84 -16.37
C PHE A 434 26.55 3.25 -17.85
N LEU A 435 25.78 4.31 -18.12
CA LEU A 435 25.57 4.82 -19.48
C LEU A 435 26.87 5.38 -20.10
N LEU A 436 27.67 6.13 -19.34
CA LEU A 436 28.98 6.64 -19.73
C LEU A 436 29.91 5.49 -20.12
N ASN A 437 29.95 4.41 -19.33
CA ASN A 437 30.68 3.20 -19.68
C ASN A 437 30.10 2.52 -20.93
N LYS A 438 28.77 2.34 -21.04
CA LYS A 438 28.10 1.72 -22.20
C LYS A 438 28.42 2.49 -23.50
N TYR A 439 28.47 3.82 -23.45
CA TYR A 439 28.92 4.68 -24.56
C TYR A 439 30.42 4.51 -24.84
N TYR A 440 31.28 4.55 -23.81
CA TYR A 440 32.72 4.34 -23.97
C TYR A 440 33.06 2.98 -24.62
N GLU A 441 32.34 1.92 -24.26
CA GLU A 441 32.47 0.60 -24.88
C GLU A 441 31.98 0.58 -26.33
N SER A 442 30.85 1.21 -26.65
CA SER A 442 30.35 1.33 -28.04
C SER A 442 31.31 2.13 -28.94
N GLN A 443 32.05 3.07 -28.36
CA GLN A 443 33.13 3.82 -28.99
C GLN A 443 34.48 3.07 -29.04
N ASN A 444 34.49 1.75 -28.85
CA ASN A 444 35.67 0.87 -28.85
C ASN A 444 36.75 1.28 -27.82
N LYS A 445 36.34 1.83 -26.68
CA LYS A 445 37.22 2.27 -25.58
C LYS A 445 38.26 3.32 -26.02
N ALA A 446 37.91 4.17 -26.98
CA ALA A 446 38.73 5.30 -27.39
C ALA A 446 38.91 6.29 -26.22
N SER A 447 40.14 6.69 -25.89
CA SER A 447 40.42 7.51 -24.69
C SER A 447 39.72 8.88 -24.67
N SER A 448 39.34 9.41 -25.83
CA SER A 448 38.54 10.65 -25.93
C SER A 448 37.03 10.46 -25.71
N ALA A 449 36.55 9.22 -25.64
CA ALA A 449 35.13 8.87 -25.45
C ALA A 449 34.75 8.70 -23.97
N CYS A 450 35.70 8.86 -23.04
CA CYS A 450 35.45 8.98 -21.60
C CYS A 450 36.09 10.29 -21.10
N SER A 451 35.38 11.40 -21.34
CA SER A 451 35.80 12.73 -20.87
C SER A 451 34.61 13.66 -20.67
N PHE A 452 33.68 13.72 -21.64
CA PHE A 452 32.43 14.48 -21.53
C PHE A 452 32.64 15.92 -21.00
N SER A 453 33.59 16.65 -21.58
CA SER A 453 33.99 18.01 -21.17
C SER A 453 34.54 18.16 -19.74
N GLY A 454 34.78 17.05 -19.02
CA GLY A 454 35.18 17.00 -17.62
C GLY A 454 34.27 16.09 -16.79
N SER A 455 33.03 15.89 -17.22
CA SER A 455 32.00 15.18 -16.43
C SER A 455 32.21 13.67 -16.29
N ALA A 456 33.20 13.08 -16.97
CA ALA A 456 33.51 11.66 -16.84
C ALA A 456 35.00 11.37 -16.87
N SER A 457 35.42 10.33 -16.15
CA SER A 457 36.83 9.92 -16.07
C SER A 457 37.02 8.41 -16.13
N LEU A 458 38.24 7.97 -16.46
CA LEU A 458 38.60 6.55 -16.52
C LEU A 458 38.91 6.02 -15.12
N ALA A 459 38.18 4.98 -14.70
CA ALA A 459 38.36 4.31 -13.41
C ALA A 459 38.97 2.90 -13.57
N SER A 460 39.59 2.41 -12.49
CA SER A 460 40.06 1.02 -12.41
C SER A 460 38.94 0.09 -11.95
N ALA A 461 38.30 -0.60 -12.90
CA ALA A 461 37.33 -1.66 -12.61
C ALA A 461 37.92 -2.70 -11.66
N SER A 462 37.21 -2.97 -10.55
CA SER A 462 37.66 -3.83 -9.45
C SER A 462 36.47 -4.51 -8.77
N SER A 463 35.59 -5.13 -9.56
CA SER A 463 34.42 -5.85 -9.06
C SER A 463 34.81 -7.14 -8.31
N ALA A 464 34.03 -7.46 -7.28
CA ALA A 464 34.18 -8.70 -6.53
C ALA A 464 33.82 -9.92 -7.41
N SER A 465 34.44 -11.08 -7.15
CA SER A 465 34.19 -12.31 -7.93
C SER A 465 32.73 -12.79 -7.90
N SER A 466 31.96 -12.38 -6.90
CA SER A 466 30.52 -12.62 -6.78
C SER A 466 29.66 -11.80 -7.76
N CYS A 467 30.16 -10.65 -8.24
CA CYS A 467 29.35 -9.70 -9.00
C CYS A 467 28.84 -10.25 -10.34
N GLY A 468 29.59 -11.16 -10.98
CA GLY A 468 29.11 -11.85 -12.18
C GLY A 468 27.82 -12.67 -11.94
N THR A 469 27.68 -13.27 -10.75
CA THR A 469 26.45 -13.98 -10.36
C THR A 469 25.32 -13.00 -10.04
N VAL A 470 25.61 -11.94 -9.25
CA VAL A 470 24.63 -10.92 -8.83
C VAL A 470 23.98 -10.22 -10.03
N LEU A 471 24.78 -9.76 -11.00
CA LEU A 471 24.27 -9.10 -12.19
C LEU A 471 23.48 -10.08 -13.07
N SER A 472 23.91 -11.34 -13.17
CA SER A 472 23.18 -12.38 -13.91
C SER A 472 21.82 -12.69 -13.30
N SER A 473 21.70 -12.72 -11.95
CA SER A 473 20.41 -12.89 -11.28
C SER A 473 19.49 -11.68 -11.45
N ALA A 474 20.03 -10.45 -11.37
CA ALA A 474 19.24 -9.23 -11.55
C ALA A 474 18.58 -9.18 -12.95
N SER A 475 19.34 -9.46 -14.02
CA SER A 475 18.79 -9.52 -15.37
C SER A 475 17.73 -10.61 -15.56
N ALA A 476 17.88 -11.75 -14.88
CA ALA A 476 16.88 -12.83 -14.91
C ALA A 476 15.58 -12.43 -14.18
N SER A 477 15.69 -11.76 -13.02
CA SER A 477 14.56 -11.23 -12.26
C SER A 477 13.80 -10.14 -13.05
N ALA A 478 14.50 -9.16 -13.63
CA ALA A 478 13.86 -8.13 -14.47
C ALA A 478 13.11 -8.74 -15.67
N SER A 479 13.70 -9.77 -16.30
CA SER A 479 13.09 -10.51 -17.41
C SER A 479 11.83 -11.28 -16.98
N SER A 480 11.80 -11.87 -15.77
CA SER A 480 10.65 -12.63 -15.29
C SER A 480 9.46 -11.74 -14.96
N VAL A 481 9.71 -10.56 -14.37
CA VAL A 481 8.68 -9.54 -14.11
C VAL A 481 8.04 -9.04 -15.41
N SER A 482 8.85 -8.87 -16.47
CA SER A 482 8.38 -8.51 -17.80
C SER A 482 7.58 -9.65 -18.48
N ALA A 483 7.97 -10.91 -18.24
CA ALA A 483 7.30 -12.08 -18.81
C ALA A 483 5.91 -12.33 -18.20
N SER A 484 5.76 -12.16 -16.87
CA SER A 484 4.48 -12.33 -16.17
C SER A 484 3.36 -11.43 -16.71
N ALA A 485 3.71 -10.24 -17.22
CA ALA A 485 2.75 -9.33 -17.86
C ALA A 485 2.16 -9.87 -19.18
N SER A 486 2.84 -10.80 -19.86
CA SER A 486 2.40 -11.37 -21.13
C SER A 486 1.51 -12.63 -21.01
N GLY A 487 1.40 -13.21 -19.81
CA GLY A 487 0.76 -14.52 -19.58
C GLY A 487 -0.77 -14.54 -19.57
N ASN A 488 -1.43 -13.41 -19.24
CA ASN A 488 -2.87 -13.40 -18.93
C ASN A 488 -3.82 -13.03 -20.09
N ALA A 489 -3.33 -12.96 -21.33
CA ALA A 489 -4.14 -12.68 -22.52
C ALA A 489 -4.34 -13.92 -23.42
N SER A 490 -5.04 -14.94 -22.91
CA SER A 490 -5.41 -16.14 -23.70
C SER A 490 -6.90 -16.48 -23.59
N GLY A 491 -7.72 -15.73 -24.34
CA GLY A 491 -9.08 -16.12 -24.71
C GLY A 491 -9.06 -16.76 -26.11
N SER A 492 -9.18 -18.09 -26.18
CA SER A 492 -9.09 -18.83 -27.45
C SER A 492 -10.20 -18.50 -28.46
N ALA A 493 -9.82 -18.14 -29.69
CA ALA A 493 -10.71 -18.20 -30.85
C ALA A 493 -9.91 -18.56 -32.13
N SER A 494 -9.92 -19.83 -32.51
CA SER A 494 -9.35 -20.32 -33.76
C SER A 494 -10.24 -19.93 -34.96
N GLY A 495 -9.69 -19.24 -35.96
CA GLY A 495 -10.40 -18.87 -37.19
C GLY A 495 -9.47 -18.54 -38.34
N SER A 496 -9.22 -19.52 -39.22
CA SER A 496 -8.36 -19.35 -40.40
C SER A 496 -9.06 -18.53 -41.50
N GLY A 497 -8.42 -17.48 -42.00
CA GLY A 497 -8.98 -16.66 -43.09
C GLY A 497 -7.94 -15.77 -43.76
N SER A 498 -7.43 -16.19 -44.92
CA SER A 498 -6.41 -15.48 -45.70
C SER A 498 -7.00 -14.60 -46.79
N SER A 499 -6.64 -13.31 -46.85
CA SER A 499 -6.59 -12.54 -48.09
C SER A 499 -5.72 -11.27 -47.98
N SER A 500 -5.18 -10.86 -49.13
CA SER A 500 -4.13 -9.86 -49.32
C SER A 500 -4.63 -8.43 -49.56
N SER A 501 -3.75 -7.44 -49.30
CA SER A 501 -3.59 -6.15 -50.04
C SER A 501 -4.84 -5.25 -50.25
N SER A 502 -4.84 -3.94 -49.96
CA SER A 502 -3.88 -2.93 -50.45
C SER A 502 -4.18 -1.53 -49.89
N SER A 503 -3.23 -0.62 -50.04
CA SER A 503 -3.33 0.84 -49.81
C SER A 503 -4.56 1.55 -50.42
N SER A 504 -5.12 2.56 -49.73
CA SER A 504 -4.95 3.98 -50.12
C SER A 504 -5.74 5.00 -49.26
N THR A 505 -5.04 6.06 -48.87
CA THR A 505 -5.42 7.48 -48.62
C THR A 505 -6.89 7.96 -48.48
N SER A 506 -7.05 8.78 -47.43
CA SER A 506 -7.64 10.15 -47.41
C SER A 506 -9.16 10.40 -47.43
N SER A 507 -9.62 10.97 -46.31
CA SER A 507 -10.52 12.13 -46.18
C SER A 507 -11.88 12.19 -46.90
N SER A 508 -12.96 12.31 -46.12
CA SER A 508 -13.67 13.60 -46.04
C SER A 508 -14.61 13.66 -44.82
N SER A 509 -14.79 14.88 -44.32
CA SER A 509 -15.72 15.24 -43.24
C SER A 509 -17.16 15.30 -43.73
N GLY A 510 -18.11 14.84 -42.91
CA GLY A 510 -19.55 14.98 -43.16
C GLY A 510 -20.34 14.89 -41.85
N LYS A 511 -20.99 15.98 -41.45
CA LYS A 511 -21.70 16.10 -40.16
C LYS A 511 -23.13 15.52 -40.21
N SER A 512 -23.63 15.27 -39.00
CA SER A 512 -25.01 15.45 -38.52
C SER A 512 -26.03 14.30 -38.63
N ASN A 513 -26.65 14.04 -37.47
CA ASN A 513 -28.03 13.65 -37.17
C ASN A 513 -28.71 12.54 -38.03
N SER A 514 -29.47 11.62 -37.45
CA SER A 514 -30.37 11.77 -36.29
C SER A 514 -30.74 10.44 -35.66
N ALA A 515 -31.43 10.49 -34.51
CA ALA A 515 -31.94 9.35 -33.77
C ALA A 515 -32.81 8.38 -34.59
N GLY A 516 -32.68 7.09 -34.29
CA GLY A 516 -33.66 6.05 -34.62
C GLY A 516 -33.96 5.23 -33.37
N LEU A 517 -35.09 5.48 -32.72
CA LEU A 517 -35.63 4.54 -31.74
C LEU A 517 -36.06 3.27 -32.47
N THR A 518 -35.61 2.10 -32.00
CA THR A 518 -36.33 0.85 -32.19
C THR A 518 -36.36 0.03 -30.90
N SER A 519 -37.49 -0.64 -30.73
CA SER A 519 -37.91 -1.27 -29.48
C SER A 519 -37.21 -2.60 -29.18
N GLN A 520 -37.18 -2.92 -27.89
CA GLN A 520 -37.07 -4.28 -27.33
C GLN A 520 -37.95 -5.30 -28.09
N PRO A 521 -37.64 -6.60 -27.96
CA PRO A 521 -38.53 -7.36 -27.08
C PRO A 521 -37.80 -8.23 -26.04
N ILE A 522 -38.37 -8.22 -24.85
CA ILE A 522 -38.15 -9.20 -23.78
C ILE A 522 -38.57 -10.58 -24.27
N SER A 523 -37.78 -11.61 -23.94
CA SER A 523 -38.20 -13.01 -24.04
C SER A 523 -38.37 -13.59 -22.65
N THR A 524 -39.61 -13.93 -22.29
CA THR A 524 -39.97 -14.75 -21.12
C THR A 524 -40.59 -16.06 -21.58
N SER A 525 -40.05 -17.19 -21.13
CA SER A 525 -40.79 -18.45 -20.86
C SER A 525 -39.83 -19.61 -20.55
N SER A 526 -40.21 -20.67 -19.84
CA SER A 526 -41.28 -20.87 -18.83
C SER A 526 -41.10 -22.28 -18.24
N VAL A 527 -41.16 -22.39 -16.91
CA VAL A 527 -41.85 -23.39 -16.05
C VAL A 527 -41.85 -24.90 -16.44
N ILE A 528 -41.87 -25.73 -15.38
CA ILE A 528 -42.43 -27.11 -15.20
C ILE A 528 -41.30 -28.13 -14.90
N LEU A 529 -41.33 -28.98 -13.86
CA LEU A 529 -42.42 -29.63 -13.09
C LEU A 529 -42.08 -29.76 -11.59
N ALA A 530 -43.08 -29.83 -10.71
CA ALA A 530 -42.93 -30.24 -9.31
C ALA A 530 -43.63 -31.59 -9.04
N SER A 531 -43.02 -32.48 -8.23
CA SER A 531 -43.73 -33.60 -7.58
C SER A 531 -42.85 -34.44 -6.64
N VAL A 532 -43.31 -35.14 -5.57
CA VAL A 532 -44.22 -34.92 -4.39
C VAL A 532 -43.83 -36.05 -3.37
N PHE A 533 -44.31 -36.02 -2.11
CA PHE A 533 -44.43 -37.11 -1.10
C PHE A 533 -43.17 -37.46 -0.24
N VAL A 534 -43.25 -37.82 1.07
CA VAL A 534 -44.22 -37.54 2.18
C VAL A 534 -43.74 -38.14 3.53
N CYS A 535 -44.25 -37.64 4.67
CA CYS A 535 -44.16 -38.21 6.05
C CYS A 535 -42.75 -38.32 6.68
N PHE A 536 -42.56 -38.25 8.01
CA PHE A 536 -43.47 -38.59 9.12
C PHE A 536 -43.60 -37.51 10.22
N VAL A 537 -44.71 -37.62 10.96
CA VAL A 537 -45.06 -36.89 12.19
C VAL A 537 -44.54 -37.67 13.42
N THR A 538 -44.06 -37.01 14.48
CA THR A 538 -44.54 -37.11 15.90
C THR A 538 -43.49 -36.84 17.00
N MET A 539 -43.89 -35.99 17.97
CA MET A 539 -43.72 -36.09 19.44
C MET A 539 -42.31 -36.03 20.09
N GLY A 540 -42.21 -35.20 21.15
CA GLY A 540 -41.07 -35.16 22.07
C GLY A 540 -41.13 -33.99 23.07
N LEU A 541 -42.06 -34.03 24.04
CA LEU A 541 -42.24 -33.01 25.09
C LEU A 541 -41.62 -33.49 26.42
N GLY A 542 -40.85 -32.63 27.11
CA GLY A 542 -40.36 -32.84 28.49
C GLY A 542 -39.00 -33.54 28.62
N SER A 543 -38.23 -33.39 29.71
CA SER A 543 -38.44 -32.59 30.94
C SER A 543 -37.14 -32.47 31.78
N VAL A 544 -36.91 -31.29 32.39
CA VAL A 544 -36.52 -31.05 33.81
C VAL A 544 -35.18 -31.59 34.40
N MET A 545 -34.46 -30.68 35.09
CA MET A 545 -33.33 -30.86 36.05
C MET A 545 -32.01 -31.41 35.46
N LEU A 546 -30.82 -30.90 35.83
CA LEU A 546 -30.40 -30.19 37.06
C LEU A 546 -29.81 -28.79 36.80
#